data_AF-A0A2J0YWJ1-F1
#
_entry.id   AF-A0A2J0YWJ1-F1
#
_cell.length_a   1.000
_cell.length_b   1.000
_cell.length_c   1.000
_cell.angle_alpha   90.00
_cell.angle_beta   90.00
_cell.angle_gamma   90.00
#
_symmetry.space_group_name_H-M   'P 1'
#
loop_
_entity.id
_entity.type
_entity.pdbx_description
1 polymer ?
#
loop_
_entity_poly.entity_id
_entity_poly.type
_entity_poly.pdbx_seq_one_letter_code
_entity_poly.pdbx_strand_id
1 'polypeptide(L)'
;MQWIEDHRELITALTGLGTLAVWVVYLQVFVSNYRRQLRATLLITRGAGAGLDAHCFLSNMSSGPVHVASVLVKLETTAGSLICPVTDMLHPEGEAPAEARQRTRQGPLGSGEIRDLGSFGTLMRHALHAESESPPAGEWHSEVRSIMVEIVGHYGSEDLPIGARRVFVVLENAGGPVIRGRELQTEQIRNRRDRRRLMADLERDR
;
A
#
# COMPACT_ATOMS: atom_id res chain seq x y z
N MET A 1 -33.50 -20.45 55.69
CA MET A 1 -33.10 -19.13 55.15
C MET A 1 -31.76 -18.62 55.70
N GLN A 2 -31.33 -19.01 56.91
CA GLN A 2 -30.06 -18.57 57.55
C GLN A 2 -28.76 -18.88 56.76
N TRP A 3 -28.72 -19.92 55.93
CA TRP A 3 -27.51 -20.27 55.16
C TRP A 3 -27.07 -19.17 54.17
N ILE A 4 -28.05 -18.47 53.57
CA ILE A 4 -27.82 -17.36 52.65
C ILE A 4 -27.34 -16.11 53.41
N GLU A 5 -27.77 -15.92 54.65
CA GLU A 5 -27.32 -14.80 55.50
C GLU A 5 -25.86 -14.96 55.94
N ASP A 6 -25.44 -16.16 56.32
CA ASP A 6 -24.04 -16.44 56.71
C ASP A 6 -23.05 -16.34 55.53
N HIS A 7 -23.51 -16.65 54.31
CA HIS A 7 -22.64 -16.67 53.12
C HIS A 7 -22.87 -15.48 52.18
N ARG A 8 -23.66 -14.47 52.60
CA ARG A 8 -24.00 -13.29 51.80
C ARG A 8 -22.76 -12.53 51.30
N GLU A 9 -21.74 -12.46 52.14
CA GLU A 9 -20.49 -11.77 51.83
C GLU A 9 -19.71 -12.51 50.72
N LEU A 10 -19.63 -13.84 50.80
CA LEU A 10 -19.02 -14.68 49.76
C LEU A 10 -19.80 -14.63 48.44
N ILE A 11 -21.14 -14.67 48.48
CA ILE A 11 -21.98 -14.58 47.29
C ILE A 11 -21.82 -13.20 46.63
N THR A 12 -21.79 -12.13 47.41
CA THR A 12 -21.57 -10.77 46.91
C THR A 12 -20.18 -10.62 46.30
N ALA A 13 -19.14 -11.15 46.96
CA ALA A 13 -17.77 -11.16 46.45
C ALA A 13 -17.66 -11.93 45.13
N LEU A 14 -18.25 -13.12 45.03
CA LEU A 14 -18.27 -13.93 43.80
C LEU A 14 -19.04 -13.23 42.67
N THR A 15 -20.16 -12.58 42.98
CA THR A 15 -20.95 -11.82 42.00
C THR A 15 -20.16 -10.62 41.49
N GLY A 16 -19.45 -9.91 42.38
CA GLY A 16 -18.52 -8.84 42.01
C GLY A 16 -17.39 -9.32 41.12
N LEU A 17 -16.76 -10.46 41.46
CA LEU A 17 -15.70 -11.08 40.68
C LEU A 17 -16.19 -11.52 39.30
N GLY A 18 -17.39 -12.11 39.23
CA GLY A 18 -18.03 -12.50 37.97
C GLY A 18 -18.34 -11.30 37.08
N THR A 19 -18.85 -10.22 37.66
CA THR A 19 -19.09 -8.96 36.95
C THR A 19 -17.78 -8.37 36.42
N LEU A 20 -16.72 -8.36 37.23
CA LEU A 20 -15.39 -7.92 36.81
C LEU A 20 -14.85 -8.77 35.65
N ALA A 21 -15.03 -10.09 35.70
CA ALA A 21 -14.61 -10.99 34.62
C ALA A 21 -15.34 -10.68 33.29
N VAL A 22 -16.64 -10.40 33.34
CA VAL A 22 -17.41 -9.95 32.16
C VAL A 22 -16.84 -8.65 31.60
N TRP A 23 -16.51 -7.67 32.46
CA TRP A 23 -15.88 -6.42 32.03
C TRP A 23 -14.51 -6.64 31.39
N VAL A 24 -13.67 -7.53 31.92
CA VAL A 24 -12.37 -7.87 31.34
C VAL A 24 -12.53 -8.49 29.95
N VAL A 25 -13.45 -9.44 29.80
CA VAL A 25 -13.76 -10.05 28.49
C VAL A 25 -14.26 -9.00 27.51
N TYR A 26 -15.18 -8.13 27.94
CA TYR A 26 -15.71 -7.06 27.11
C TYR A 26 -14.60 -6.09 26.67
N LEU A 27 -13.74 -5.66 27.59
CA LEU A 27 -12.60 -4.80 27.31
C LEU A 27 -11.63 -5.47 26.32
N GLN A 28 -11.34 -6.76 26.50
CA GLN A 28 -10.47 -7.51 25.60
C GLN A 28 -11.04 -7.56 24.17
N VAL A 29 -12.34 -7.83 24.02
CA VAL A 29 -13.03 -7.84 22.71
C VAL A 29 -13.03 -6.45 22.09
N PHE A 30 -13.32 -5.42 22.88
CA PHE A 30 -13.32 -4.02 22.43
C PHE A 30 -11.94 -3.60 21.93
N VAL A 31 -10.89 -3.83 22.72
CA VAL A 31 -9.51 -3.50 22.35
C VAL A 31 -9.07 -4.28 21.11
N SER A 32 -9.43 -5.56 20.99
CA SER A 32 -9.10 -6.36 19.81
C SER A 32 -9.73 -5.81 18.54
N ASN A 33 -11.04 -5.49 18.59
CA ASN A 33 -11.75 -4.91 17.46
C ASN A 33 -11.23 -3.52 17.11
N TYR A 34 -11.00 -2.66 18.11
CA TYR A 34 -10.47 -1.32 17.91
C TYR A 34 -9.09 -1.35 17.26
N ARG A 35 -8.17 -2.20 17.74
CA ARG A 35 -6.83 -2.37 17.15
C ARG A 35 -6.87 -2.96 15.74
N ARG A 36 -7.91 -3.72 15.38
CA ARG A 36 -8.09 -4.24 14.01
C ARG A 36 -8.58 -3.16 13.05
N GLN A 37 -9.45 -2.26 13.50
CA GLN A 37 -9.97 -1.15 12.70
C GLN A 37 -8.91 -0.08 12.43
N LEU A 38 -8.01 0.17 13.39
CA LEU A 38 -6.96 1.18 13.23
C LEU A 38 -5.85 0.83 12.22
N ARG A 39 -5.84 -0.38 11.64
CA ARG A 39 -4.78 -0.80 10.72
C ARG A 39 -5.08 -0.33 9.30
N ALA A 40 -4.19 0.50 8.76
CA ALA A 40 -4.24 0.81 7.34
C ALA A 40 -3.92 -0.43 6.48
N THR A 41 -4.65 -0.60 5.39
CA THR A 41 -4.42 -1.67 4.41
C THR A 41 -4.56 -1.09 3.01
N LEU A 42 -3.48 -1.16 2.22
CA LEU A 42 -3.46 -0.73 0.83
C LEU A 42 -3.27 -1.93 -0.08
N LEU A 43 -4.05 -2.04 -1.15
CA LEU A 43 -3.96 -3.14 -2.10
C LEU A 43 -3.44 -2.62 -3.44
N ILE A 44 -2.40 -3.26 -3.97
CA ILE A 44 -1.86 -2.97 -5.29
C ILE A 44 -2.29 -4.11 -6.20
N THR A 45 -3.03 -3.82 -7.26
CA THR A 45 -3.53 -4.81 -8.22
C THR A 45 -3.16 -4.46 -9.65
N ARG A 46 -3.04 -5.48 -10.49
CA ARG A 46 -2.99 -5.33 -11.94
C ARG A 46 -4.42 -5.52 -12.46
N GLY A 47 -4.86 -4.62 -13.32
CA GLY A 47 -6.14 -4.73 -14.04
C GLY A 47 -6.08 -4.06 -15.41
N ALA A 48 -7.24 -3.95 -16.06
CA ALA A 48 -7.48 -3.19 -17.29
C ALA A 48 -6.30 -3.22 -18.29
N GLY A 49 -6.23 -4.27 -19.11
CA GLY A 49 -5.23 -4.41 -20.18
C GLY A 49 -4.42 -5.71 -20.15
N ALA A 50 -3.69 -5.95 -21.22
CA ALA A 50 -2.80 -7.09 -21.42
C ALA A 50 -1.33 -6.63 -21.37
N GLY A 51 -0.40 -7.54 -21.05
CA GLY A 51 1.02 -7.22 -21.08
C GLY A 51 1.40 -5.95 -20.29
N LEU A 52 2.27 -5.11 -20.88
CA LEU A 52 2.74 -3.85 -20.29
C LEU A 52 1.71 -2.73 -20.33
N ASP A 53 0.67 -2.84 -21.16
CA ASP A 53 -0.45 -1.89 -21.20
C ASP A 53 -1.44 -2.11 -20.05
N ALA A 54 -1.26 -3.15 -19.25
CA ALA A 54 -2.07 -3.37 -18.06
C ALA A 54 -1.86 -2.24 -17.04
N HIS A 55 -2.95 -1.78 -16.45
CA HIS A 55 -2.93 -0.72 -15.44
C HIS A 55 -2.65 -1.25 -14.05
N CYS A 56 -1.89 -0.47 -13.28
CA CYS A 56 -1.63 -0.71 -11.87
C CYS A 56 -2.60 0.12 -11.03
N PHE A 57 -3.44 -0.55 -10.25
CA PHE A 57 -4.42 0.09 -9.38
C PHE A 57 -3.98 0.03 -7.91
N LEU A 58 -4.16 1.14 -7.22
CA LEU A 58 -4.04 1.26 -5.77
C LEU A 58 -5.42 1.39 -5.14
N SER A 59 -5.78 0.48 -4.25
CA SER A 59 -7.05 0.52 -3.54
C SER A 59 -6.83 0.70 -2.04
N ASN A 60 -7.59 1.61 -1.42
CA ASN A 60 -7.58 1.78 0.03
C ASN A 60 -8.60 0.84 0.69
N MET A 61 -8.11 -0.17 1.39
CA MET A 61 -8.92 -1.12 2.16
C MET A 61 -8.91 -0.83 3.67
N SER A 62 -8.43 0.35 4.06
CA SER A 62 -8.47 0.83 5.44
C SER A 62 -9.87 1.31 5.81
N SER A 63 -10.19 1.39 7.10
CA SER A 63 -11.50 1.90 7.56
C SER A 63 -11.68 3.41 7.37
N GLY A 64 -10.59 4.15 7.13
CA GLY A 64 -10.59 5.59 6.97
C GLY A 64 -9.79 6.07 5.74
N PRO A 65 -9.78 7.38 5.48
CA PRO A 65 -9.03 7.97 4.38
C PRO A 65 -7.52 7.87 4.63
N VAL A 66 -6.79 7.56 3.57
CA VAL A 66 -5.32 7.53 3.53
C VAL A 66 -4.84 8.64 2.61
N HIS A 67 -3.76 9.33 2.95
CA HIS A 67 -3.08 10.23 2.04
C HIS A 67 -1.89 9.53 1.37
N VAL A 68 -1.93 9.35 0.05
CA VAL A 68 -0.79 8.81 -0.71
C VAL A 68 0.23 9.93 -0.87
N ALA A 69 1.43 9.72 -0.31
CA ALA A 69 2.50 10.72 -0.29
C ALA A 69 3.51 10.51 -1.41
N SER A 70 3.91 9.27 -1.68
CA SER A 70 4.84 8.97 -2.78
C SER A 70 4.56 7.58 -3.34
N VAL A 71 4.85 7.42 -4.64
CA VAL A 71 4.73 6.16 -5.37
C VAL A 71 6.11 5.84 -5.94
N LEU A 72 6.80 4.90 -5.31
CA LEU A 72 8.13 4.48 -5.74
C LEU A 72 8.01 3.28 -6.67
N VAL A 73 8.76 3.34 -7.76
CA VAL A 73 8.92 2.23 -8.69
C VAL A 73 10.37 1.79 -8.63
N LYS A 74 10.56 0.51 -8.32
CA LYS A 74 11.87 -0.13 -8.35
C LYS A 74 11.92 -1.12 -9.51
N LEU A 75 12.83 -0.90 -10.45
CA LEU A 75 13.10 -1.82 -11.55
C LEU A 75 14.32 -2.68 -11.21
N GLU A 76 14.24 -3.96 -11.54
CA GLU A 76 15.38 -4.87 -11.56
C GLU A 76 15.68 -5.18 -13.03
N THR A 77 16.81 -4.68 -13.52
CA THR A 77 17.28 -4.89 -14.89
C THR A 77 18.46 -5.86 -14.93
N THR A 78 18.92 -6.21 -16.12
CA THR A 78 20.17 -6.98 -16.30
C THR A 78 21.41 -6.19 -15.87
N ALA A 79 21.39 -4.86 -15.96
CA ALA A 79 22.50 -3.97 -15.66
C ALA A 79 22.56 -3.52 -14.18
N GLY A 80 21.45 -3.62 -13.45
CA GLY A 80 21.38 -3.20 -12.06
C GLY A 80 19.96 -3.04 -11.54
N SER A 81 19.81 -2.33 -10.43
CA SER A 81 18.50 -2.01 -9.88
C SER A 81 18.30 -0.51 -9.74
N LEU A 82 17.15 -0.05 -10.21
CA LEU A 82 16.79 1.36 -10.32
C LEU A 82 15.64 1.65 -9.39
N ILE A 83 15.72 2.73 -8.63
CA ILE A 83 14.63 3.17 -7.76
C ILE A 83 14.32 4.61 -8.13
N CYS A 84 13.08 4.87 -8.54
CA CYS A 84 12.63 6.20 -8.92
C CYS A 84 11.27 6.49 -8.26
N PRO A 85 11.08 7.67 -7.66
CA PRO A 85 9.75 8.17 -7.36
C PRO A 85 9.02 8.46 -8.69
N VAL A 86 7.86 7.87 -8.88
CA VAL A 86 6.99 8.05 -10.05
C VAL A 86 5.72 8.78 -9.63
N THR A 87 5.93 9.83 -8.84
CA THR A 87 4.86 10.50 -8.11
C THR A 87 4.04 11.42 -9.01
N ASP A 88 4.69 12.03 -10.01
CA ASP A 88 4.04 12.83 -11.05
C ASP A 88 3.69 11.98 -12.27
N MET A 89 2.50 12.22 -12.84
CA MET A 89 2.13 11.60 -14.10
C MET A 89 2.75 12.40 -15.25
N LEU A 90 3.66 11.80 -16.01
CA LEU A 90 4.03 12.32 -17.32
C LEU A 90 2.82 12.16 -18.24
N HIS A 91 2.16 13.28 -18.52
CA HIS A 91 1.17 13.36 -19.59
C HIS A 91 1.89 13.76 -20.88
N PRO A 92 1.60 13.11 -22.02
CA PRO A 92 2.10 13.57 -23.31
C PRO A 92 1.66 15.03 -23.54
N GLU A 93 2.57 15.84 -24.09
CA GLU A 93 2.30 17.27 -24.28
C GLU A 93 1.03 17.50 -25.10
N GLY A 94 0.02 18.15 -24.51
CA GLY A 94 -1.24 18.51 -25.17
C GLY A 94 -2.52 18.03 -24.47
N GLU A 95 -2.46 17.03 -23.59
CA GLU A 95 -3.62 16.50 -22.84
C GLU A 95 -3.45 16.68 -21.34
N ALA A 96 -3.40 17.94 -20.87
CA ALA A 96 -3.42 18.19 -19.43
C ALA A 96 -4.84 17.89 -18.89
N PRO A 97 -5.02 16.92 -17.99
CA PRO A 97 -6.34 16.68 -17.40
C PRO A 97 -6.78 17.91 -16.60
N ALA A 98 -8.09 18.21 -16.69
CA ALA A 98 -8.68 19.42 -16.13
C ALA A 98 -8.55 19.51 -14.59
N GLU A 99 -8.36 18.39 -13.90
CA GLU A 99 -8.28 18.31 -12.44
C GLU A 99 -6.86 18.07 -11.94
N ALA A 100 -6.40 18.86 -10.97
CA ALA A 100 -5.08 18.70 -10.34
C ALA A 100 -4.86 17.29 -9.74
N ARG A 101 -5.93 16.61 -9.30
CA ARG A 101 -5.88 15.22 -8.79
C ARG A 101 -5.50 14.18 -9.85
N GLN A 102 -5.68 14.50 -11.13
CA GLN A 102 -5.35 13.62 -12.25
C GLN A 102 -3.94 13.92 -12.82
N ARG A 103 -3.24 14.92 -12.26
CA ARG A 103 -1.86 15.27 -12.64
C ARG A 103 -0.82 14.57 -11.77
N THR A 104 -1.20 14.13 -10.58
CA THR A 104 -0.30 13.49 -9.61
C THR A 104 -0.87 12.14 -9.19
N ARG A 105 0.00 11.19 -8.82
CA ARG A 105 -0.40 9.94 -8.15
C ARG A 105 -0.56 10.13 -6.63
N GLN A 106 -0.26 11.33 -6.11
CA GLN A 106 -0.43 11.71 -4.71
C GLN A 106 -1.88 12.10 -4.38
N GLY A 107 -2.15 12.18 -3.08
CA GLY A 107 -3.36 12.81 -2.57
C GLY A 107 -4.25 11.86 -1.75
N PRO A 108 -5.34 12.40 -1.19
CA PRO A 108 -6.25 11.66 -0.33
C PRO A 108 -6.97 10.56 -1.12
N LEU A 109 -7.04 9.37 -0.56
CA LEU A 109 -7.75 8.19 -1.07
C LEU A 109 -8.72 7.73 0.02
N GLY A 110 -10.02 7.87 -0.24
CA GLY A 110 -11.09 7.48 0.67
C GLY A 110 -11.12 5.97 0.93
N SER A 111 -11.83 5.55 1.98
CA SER A 111 -12.01 4.12 2.26
C SER A 111 -12.79 3.44 1.13
N GLY A 112 -12.27 2.33 0.61
CA GLY A 112 -12.83 1.61 -0.53
C GLY A 112 -12.53 2.22 -1.90
N GLU A 113 -11.91 3.40 -1.97
CA GLU A 113 -11.59 4.05 -3.24
C GLU A 113 -10.40 3.38 -3.94
N ILE A 114 -10.38 3.51 -5.27
CA ILE A 114 -9.34 3.01 -6.14
C ILE A 114 -8.73 4.18 -6.92
N ARG A 115 -7.40 4.19 -7.03
CA ARG A 115 -6.63 5.12 -7.85
C ARG A 115 -5.88 4.35 -8.91
N ASP A 116 -5.97 4.82 -10.15
CA ASP A 116 -5.14 4.34 -11.25
C ASP A 116 -3.76 5.00 -11.16
N LEU A 117 -2.69 4.18 -11.15
CA LEU A 117 -1.31 4.64 -11.21
C LEU A 117 -0.80 4.67 -12.67
N GLY A 118 -1.61 4.25 -13.63
CA GLY A 118 -1.26 4.13 -15.04
C GLY A 118 -0.72 2.74 -15.40
N SER A 119 -0.39 2.58 -16.69
CA SER A 119 0.12 1.32 -17.21
C SER A 119 1.51 1.00 -16.68
N PHE A 120 1.82 -0.29 -16.54
CA PHE A 120 3.17 -0.73 -16.16
C PHE A 120 4.23 -0.23 -17.14
N GLY A 121 3.91 -0.17 -18.43
CA GLY A 121 4.80 0.38 -19.44
C GLY A 121 5.15 1.85 -19.19
N THR A 122 4.18 2.68 -18.83
CA THR A 122 4.42 4.10 -18.49
C THR A 122 5.24 4.24 -17.20
N LEU A 123 4.95 3.43 -16.18
CA LEU A 123 5.71 3.41 -14.93
C LEU A 123 7.18 3.01 -15.15
N MET A 124 7.41 1.95 -15.94
CA MET A 124 8.75 1.49 -16.29
C MET A 124 9.51 2.53 -17.11
N ARG A 125 8.87 3.12 -18.12
CA ARG A 125 9.49 4.13 -18.98
C ARG A 125 9.92 5.35 -18.16
N HIS A 126 9.07 5.82 -17.24
CA HIS A 126 9.42 6.94 -16.35
C HIS A 126 10.67 6.61 -15.52
N ALA A 127 10.70 5.44 -14.86
CA ALA A 127 11.84 5.04 -14.05
C ALA A 127 13.14 4.89 -14.88
N LEU A 128 13.06 4.43 -16.14
CA LEU A 128 14.22 4.36 -17.04
C LEU A 128 14.69 5.74 -17.53
N HIS A 129 13.78 6.70 -17.75
CA HIS A 129 14.15 8.07 -18.14
C HIS A 129 14.80 8.86 -17.00
N ALA A 130 14.43 8.57 -15.76
CA ALA A 130 15.01 9.26 -14.60
C ALA A 130 16.51 8.98 -14.42
N GLU A 131 17.01 7.87 -14.95
CA GLU A 131 18.44 7.49 -14.85
C GLU A 131 19.25 7.85 -16.11
N SER A 132 18.60 8.05 -17.26
CA SER A 132 19.28 8.21 -18.54
C SER A 132 18.65 9.33 -19.38
N GLU A 133 19.46 10.33 -19.76
CA GLU A 133 19.02 11.49 -20.56
C GLU A 133 18.51 11.10 -21.97
N SER A 134 18.78 9.87 -22.41
CA SER A 134 18.32 9.35 -23.70
C SER A 134 17.30 8.21 -23.48
N PRO A 135 16.07 8.29 -24.05
CA PRO A 135 15.14 7.17 -24.01
C PRO A 135 15.81 5.94 -24.63
N PRO A 136 15.71 4.76 -24.00
CA PRO A 136 16.24 3.54 -24.59
C PRO A 136 15.51 3.27 -25.91
N ALA A 137 16.26 3.36 -27.01
CA ALA A 137 15.76 3.07 -28.36
C ALA A 137 15.74 1.55 -28.59
N GLY A 138 14.56 0.94 -28.75
CA GLY A 138 14.38 -0.49 -29.01
C GLY A 138 13.46 -1.21 -28.02
N GLU A 139 13.61 -2.53 -27.90
CA GLU A 139 12.84 -3.41 -26.99
C GLU A 139 13.34 -3.30 -25.54
N TRP A 140 13.25 -2.10 -24.95
CA TRP A 140 13.70 -1.78 -23.57
C TRP A 140 13.08 -2.67 -22.48
N HIS A 141 11.98 -3.35 -22.77
CA HIS A 141 11.31 -4.23 -21.84
C HIS A 141 12.03 -5.57 -21.63
N SER A 142 12.86 -6.01 -22.58
CA SER A 142 13.64 -7.25 -22.50
C SER A 142 14.73 -7.18 -21.40
N GLU A 143 15.21 -5.98 -21.10
CA GLU A 143 16.22 -5.74 -20.07
C GLU A 143 15.64 -5.74 -18.65
N VAL A 144 14.32 -5.56 -18.51
CA VAL A 144 13.64 -5.44 -17.21
C VAL A 144 13.07 -6.79 -16.80
N ARG A 145 13.60 -7.34 -15.69
CA ARG A 145 13.15 -8.63 -15.15
C ARG A 145 11.94 -8.49 -14.23
N SER A 146 11.91 -7.43 -13.43
CA SER A 146 10.79 -7.18 -12.52
C SER A 146 10.61 -5.71 -12.20
N ILE A 147 9.38 -5.36 -11.85
CA ILE A 147 8.97 -4.05 -11.34
C ILE A 147 8.32 -4.22 -9.97
N MET A 148 8.85 -3.54 -8.98
CA MET A 148 8.26 -3.40 -7.66
C MET A 148 7.59 -2.04 -7.58
N VAL A 149 6.31 -2.04 -7.21
CA VAL A 149 5.56 -0.83 -6.89
C VAL A 149 5.46 -0.73 -5.38
N GLU A 150 5.96 0.36 -4.82
CA GLU A 150 5.91 0.67 -3.40
C GLU A 150 5.18 1.99 -3.19
N ILE A 151 4.17 1.95 -2.33
CA ILE A 151 3.33 3.09 -2.00
C ILE A 151 3.67 3.52 -0.59
N VAL A 152 3.91 4.81 -0.41
CA VAL A 152 4.12 5.42 0.90
C VAL A 152 3.02 6.46 1.12
N GLY A 153 2.44 6.46 2.30
CA GLY A 153 1.39 7.38 2.65
C GLY A 153 1.26 7.63 4.14
N HIS A 154 0.27 8.45 4.48
CA HIS A 154 -0.07 8.80 5.85
C HIS A 154 -1.51 8.36 6.13
N TYR A 155 -1.72 7.79 7.31
CA TYR A 155 -3.04 7.45 7.80
C TYR A 155 -3.28 8.24 9.08
N GLY A 156 -4.36 9.04 9.14
CA GLY A 156 -4.57 9.99 10.25
C GLY A 156 -4.66 9.34 11.63
N SER A 157 -4.88 8.02 11.70
CA SER A 157 -4.91 7.26 12.95
C SER A 157 -3.57 6.59 13.32
N GLU A 158 -2.49 6.82 12.55
CA GLU A 158 -1.15 6.30 12.82
C GLU A 158 -0.08 7.41 12.75
N ASP A 159 0.86 7.42 13.70
CA ASP A 159 1.92 8.44 13.79
C ASP A 159 3.08 8.25 12.78
N LEU A 160 3.19 7.05 12.22
CA LEU A 160 4.27 6.68 11.29
C LEU A 160 3.69 6.60 9.86
N PRO A 161 4.51 6.72 8.81
CA PRO A 161 4.03 6.52 7.45
C PRO A 161 3.58 5.06 7.26
N ILE A 162 2.51 4.87 6.52
CA ILE A 162 2.07 3.55 6.09
C ILE A 162 2.73 3.22 4.76
N GLY A 163 2.99 1.95 4.50
CA GLY A 163 3.55 1.52 3.23
C GLY A 163 2.98 0.20 2.76
N ALA A 164 2.93 0.02 1.45
CA ALA A 164 2.56 -1.23 0.82
C ALA A 164 3.41 -1.47 -0.42
N ARG A 165 3.86 -2.70 -0.62
CA ARG A 165 4.68 -3.07 -1.77
C ARG A 165 4.14 -4.30 -2.47
N ARG A 166 4.31 -4.35 -3.79
CA ARG A 166 4.02 -5.53 -4.59
C ARG A 166 5.01 -5.64 -5.74
N VAL A 167 5.52 -6.86 -5.96
CA VAL A 167 6.44 -7.14 -7.06
C VAL A 167 5.72 -7.83 -8.20
N PHE A 168 6.04 -7.40 -9.40
CA PHE A 168 5.57 -7.95 -10.65
C PHE A 168 6.76 -8.37 -11.51
N VAL A 169 6.71 -9.56 -12.07
CA VAL A 169 7.73 -10.11 -12.98
C VAL A 169 7.30 -9.88 -14.42
N VAL A 170 8.26 -9.50 -15.27
CA VAL A 170 8.05 -9.35 -16.71
C VAL A 170 8.55 -10.64 -17.37
N LEU A 171 7.70 -11.25 -18.19
CA LEU A 171 7.98 -12.50 -18.88
C LEU A 171 7.80 -12.27 -20.38
N GLU A 172 8.78 -12.67 -21.17
CA GLU A 172 8.61 -12.73 -22.62
C GLU A 172 7.77 -13.94 -23.01
N ASN A 173 6.82 -13.73 -23.91
CA ASN A 173 6.00 -14.79 -24.48
C ASN A 173 5.86 -14.56 -26.00
N ALA A 174 5.45 -15.60 -26.74
CA ALA A 174 5.32 -15.54 -28.20
C ALA A 174 4.37 -14.43 -28.72
N GLY A 175 3.49 -13.92 -27.86
CA GLY A 175 2.57 -12.81 -28.14
C GLY A 175 2.97 -11.45 -27.54
N GLY A 176 4.23 -11.29 -27.08
CA GLY A 176 4.75 -10.08 -26.46
C GLY A 176 4.93 -10.17 -24.94
N PRO A 177 5.43 -9.09 -24.30
CA PRO A 177 5.76 -9.08 -22.88
C PRO A 177 4.51 -9.19 -22.00
N VAL A 178 4.52 -10.14 -21.07
CA VAL A 178 3.46 -10.40 -20.10
C VAL A 178 3.97 -10.08 -18.69
N ILE A 179 3.23 -9.24 -17.96
CA ILE A 179 3.55 -8.94 -16.56
C ILE A 179 2.65 -9.73 -15.59
N ARG A 180 3.22 -10.35 -14.56
CA ARG A 180 2.47 -11.09 -13.54
C ARG A 180 2.93 -10.71 -12.14
N GLY A 181 2.02 -10.72 -11.18
CA GLY A 181 2.41 -10.57 -9.77
C GLY A 181 3.31 -11.75 -9.38
N ARG A 182 4.48 -11.47 -8.80
CA ARG A 182 5.35 -12.52 -8.25
C ARG A 182 4.68 -13.17 -7.04
N GLU A 183 4.05 -12.35 -6.21
CA GLU A 183 3.19 -12.79 -5.11
C GLU A 183 1.70 -12.50 -5.40
N LEU A 184 0.84 -13.34 -4.81
CA LEU A 184 -0.61 -13.17 -4.88
C LEU A 184 -1.08 -11.94 -4.08
N GLN A 185 -0.39 -11.63 -2.97
CA GLN A 185 -0.79 -10.61 -2.01
C GLN A 185 0.11 -9.37 -2.08
N THR A 186 -0.46 -8.21 -1.74
CA THR A 186 0.31 -6.98 -1.51
C THR A 186 0.87 -7.02 -0.10
N GLU A 187 2.19 -6.89 0.02
CA GLU A 187 2.86 -6.88 1.31
C GLU A 187 2.66 -5.51 1.99
N GLN A 188 2.20 -5.51 3.23
CA GLN A 188 2.02 -4.30 4.03
C GLN A 188 3.28 -4.04 4.85
N ILE A 189 3.88 -2.86 4.71
CA ILE A 189 5.05 -2.44 5.47
C ILE A 189 4.59 -2.00 6.86
N ARG A 190 4.62 -2.96 7.80
CA ARG A 190 4.09 -2.78 9.17
C ARG A 190 5.16 -2.62 10.23
N ASN A 191 6.37 -3.08 9.96
CA ASN A 191 7.45 -3.07 10.94
C ASN A 191 7.98 -1.64 11.15
N ARG A 192 8.15 -1.24 12.41
CA ARG A 192 8.64 0.11 12.76
C ARG A 192 9.99 0.44 12.11
N ARG A 193 10.88 -0.54 11.92
CA ARG A 193 12.18 -0.31 11.27
C ARG A 193 12.00 0.02 9.79
N ASP A 194 11.18 -0.74 9.09
CA ASP A 194 10.94 -0.54 7.66
C ASP A 194 10.15 0.75 7.42
N ARG A 195 9.20 1.07 8.30
CA ARG A 195 8.48 2.37 8.27
C ARG A 195 9.38 3.58 8.49
N ARG A 196 10.47 3.45 9.25
CA ARG A 196 11.48 4.52 9.36
C ARG A 196 12.35 4.65 8.11
N ARG A 197 12.60 3.55 7.39
CA ARG A 197 13.26 3.61 6.07
C ARG A 197 12.40 4.38 5.08
N LEU A 198 11.09 4.15 5.08
CA LEU A 198 10.14 4.93 4.27
C LEU A 198 10.21 6.44 4.58
N MET A 199 10.43 6.84 5.84
CA MET A 199 10.65 8.26 6.15
C MET A 199 11.93 8.80 5.51
N ALA A 200 13.03 8.05 5.55
CA ALA A 200 14.28 8.44 4.90
C ALA A 200 14.15 8.51 3.37
N ASP A 201 13.37 7.61 2.77
CA ASP A 201 13.11 7.61 1.33
C ASP A 201 12.20 8.78 0.92
N LEU A 202 11.19 9.13 1.73
CA LEU A 202 10.37 10.34 1.55
C LEU A 202 11.19 11.63 1.70
N GLU A 203 12.16 11.67 2.62
CA GLU A 203 13.04 12.84 2.79
C GLU A 203 13.98 13.05 1.59
N ARG A 204 14.24 12.02 0.80
CA ARG A 204 15.04 12.10 -0.44
C ARG A 204 14.24 12.64 -1.64
N ASP A 205 12.91 12.63 -1.55
CA ASP A 205 11.95 13.07 -2.59
C ASP A 205 11.52 14.55 -2.43
N ARG A 206 12.14 15.29 -1.49
CA ARG A 206 11.84 16.70 -1.18
C ARG A 206 12.96 17.63 -1.63
#